data_AF-A0A251WXQ7-F1
#
_entry.id   AF-A0A251WXQ7-F1
#
_cell.length_a   1.000
_cell.length_b   1.000
_cell.length_c   1.000
_cell.angle_alpha   90.00
_cell.angle_beta   90.00
_cell.angle_gamma   90.00
#
_symmetry.space_group_name_H-M   'P 1'
#
loop_
_entity.id
_entity.type
_entity.pdbx_description
1 polymer ?
#
loop_
_entity_poly.entity_id
_entity_poly.type
_entity_poly.pdbx_seq_one_letter_code
_entity_poly.pdbx_strand_id
1 'polypeptide(L)'
;MNKPYENDPATIFIAQQIKALSHRKSQADIATQAGFSNANMMTMLKQGKNKIPLDRVPSLASALECDPAYLMRLAMQQSVGATAARAIIDILREPISNNERSILAEVRDVTCDTDPRLTAKSRNALRQVFAK
;
A
#
# COMPACT_ATOMS: atom_id res chain seq x y z
N MET A 1 -0.77 20.16 -22.10
CA MET A 1 -1.49 19.45 -21.01
C MET A 1 -0.44 18.75 -20.16
N ASN A 2 -0.13 19.27 -18.96
CA ASN A 2 1.01 18.77 -18.17
C ASN A 2 0.67 17.38 -17.58
N LYS A 3 1.50 16.37 -17.86
CA LYS A 3 1.40 15.02 -17.28
C LYS A 3 2.57 14.80 -16.33
N PRO A 4 2.45 15.24 -15.07
CA PRO A 4 3.58 15.31 -14.15
C PRO A 4 4.24 13.95 -13.84
N TYR A 5 3.53 12.84 -14.06
CA TYR A 5 3.99 11.49 -13.72
C TYR A 5 4.10 10.54 -14.91
N GLU A 6 4.12 11.05 -16.15
CA GLU A 6 4.06 10.23 -17.38
C GLU A 6 5.15 9.15 -17.46
N ASN A 7 6.35 9.43 -16.93
CA ASN A 7 7.49 8.52 -16.94
C ASN A 7 7.84 7.94 -15.56
N ASP A 8 6.93 8.08 -14.59
CA ASP A 8 7.17 7.59 -13.23
C ASP A 8 7.08 6.05 -13.21
N PRO A 9 7.98 5.33 -12.51
CA PRO A 9 7.93 3.87 -12.43
C PRO A 9 6.57 3.32 -11.98
N ALA A 10 5.85 4.07 -11.15
CA ALA A 10 4.49 3.75 -10.71
C ALA A 10 3.49 3.71 -11.87
N THR A 11 3.53 4.72 -12.75
CA THR A 11 2.66 4.82 -13.92
C THR A 11 2.99 3.76 -14.96
N ILE A 12 4.28 3.49 -15.19
CA ILE A 12 4.75 2.43 -16.09
C ILE A 12 4.28 1.06 -15.60
N PHE A 13 4.43 0.78 -14.30
CA PHE A 13 4.01 -0.48 -13.69
C PHE A 13 2.50 -0.70 -13.82
N ILE A 14 1.69 0.32 -13.50
CA ILE A 14 0.22 0.24 -13.66
C ILE A 14 -0.15 -0.01 -15.13
N ALA A 15 0.50 0.69 -16.07
CA ALA A 15 0.24 0.50 -17.50
C ALA A 15 0.54 -0.94 -17.96
N GLN A 16 1.65 -1.51 -17.48
CA GLN A 16 2.04 -2.89 -17.77
C GLN A 16 1.05 -3.89 -17.16
N GLN A 17 0.63 -3.70 -15.91
CA GLN A 17 -0.32 -4.60 -15.25
C GLN A 17 -1.71 -4.57 -15.89
N ILE A 18 -2.22 -3.38 -16.24
CA ILE A 18 -3.47 -3.27 -16.99
C ILE A 18 -3.37 -4.00 -18.33
N LYS A 19 -2.23 -3.89 -19.04
CA LYS A 19 -2.01 -4.59 -20.30
C LYS A 19 -1.91 -6.11 -20.11
N ALA A 20 -1.27 -6.56 -19.04
CA ALA A 20 -1.20 -7.98 -18.70
C ALA A 20 -2.59 -8.55 -18.41
N LEU A 21 -3.43 -7.81 -17.69
CA LEU A 21 -4.79 -8.23 -17.30
C LEU A 21 -5.87 -7.98 -18.36
N SER A 22 -5.55 -7.31 -19.47
CA SER A 22 -6.55 -6.90 -20.47
C SER A 22 -7.28 -8.06 -21.15
N HIS A 23 -6.74 -9.28 -21.06
CA HIS A 23 -7.38 -10.50 -21.56
C HIS A 23 -8.44 -11.09 -20.59
N ARG A 24 -8.47 -10.64 -19.32
CA ARG A 24 -9.39 -11.13 -18.27
C ARG A 24 -10.28 -10.04 -17.67
N LYS A 25 -9.77 -8.81 -17.52
CA LYS A 25 -10.47 -7.71 -16.84
C LYS A 25 -10.43 -6.45 -17.69
N SER A 26 -11.54 -5.71 -17.73
CA SER A 26 -11.57 -4.39 -18.33
C SER A 26 -11.02 -3.33 -17.37
N GLN A 27 -10.60 -2.18 -17.90
CA GLN A 27 -10.17 -1.04 -17.08
C GLN A 27 -11.27 -0.53 -16.15
N ALA A 28 -12.54 -0.63 -16.57
CA ALA A 28 -13.68 -0.23 -15.77
C ALA A 28 -13.91 -1.18 -14.60
N ASP A 29 -13.71 -2.49 -14.80
CA ASP A 29 -13.83 -3.50 -13.73
C ASP A 29 -12.73 -3.31 -12.69
N ILE A 30 -11.49 -3.07 -13.12
CA ILE A 30 -10.37 -2.80 -12.23
C ILE A 30 -10.62 -1.51 -11.44
N ALA A 31 -11.14 -0.46 -12.08
CA ALA A 31 -11.49 0.79 -11.40
C ALA A 31 -12.54 0.56 -10.30
N THR A 32 -13.57 -0.23 -10.61
CA THR A 32 -14.67 -0.56 -9.69
C THR A 32 -14.17 -1.40 -8.51
N GLN A 33 -13.36 -2.43 -8.78
CA GLN A 33 -12.74 -3.28 -7.74
C GLN A 33 -11.79 -2.50 -6.84
N ALA A 34 -11.06 -1.53 -7.40
CA ALA A 34 -10.20 -0.63 -6.63
C ALA A 34 -10.97 0.47 -5.88
N GLY A 35 -12.32 0.49 -5.96
CA GLY A 35 -13.18 1.44 -5.27
C GLY A 35 -13.20 2.84 -5.88
N PHE A 36 -12.75 3.01 -7.13
CA PHE A 36 -12.86 4.27 -7.83
C PHE A 36 -14.26 4.47 -8.39
N SER A 37 -14.91 5.56 -7.97
CA SER A 37 -16.20 6.00 -8.51
C SER A 37 -16.12 6.47 -9.97
N ASN A 38 -14.91 6.75 -10.47
CA ASN A 38 -14.69 7.16 -11.86
C ASN A 38 -13.87 6.11 -12.60
N ALA A 39 -14.48 5.46 -13.61
CA ALA A 39 -13.82 4.48 -14.48
C ALA A 39 -12.60 5.05 -15.23
N ASN A 40 -12.59 6.37 -15.48
CA ASN A 40 -11.46 7.04 -16.14
C ASN A 40 -10.23 7.15 -15.24
N MET A 41 -10.33 6.85 -13.94
CA MET A 41 -9.19 6.95 -13.02
C MET A 41 -8.04 6.04 -13.45
N MET A 42 -8.32 4.83 -13.94
CA MET A 42 -7.28 3.92 -14.43
C MET A 42 -6.54 4.51 -15.64
N THR A 43 -7.26 5.21 -16.52
CA THR A 43 -6.64 5.91 -17.66
C THR A 43 -5.80 7.09 -17.18
N MET A 44 -6.26 7.84 -16.16
CA MET A 44 -5.51 8.96 -15.59
C MET A 44 -4.22 8.51 -14.89
N LEU A 45 -4.27 7.39 -14.16
CA LEU A 45 -3.10 6.78 -13.52
C LEU A 45 -2.10 6.25 -14.57
N LYS A 46 -2.59 5.59 -15.62
CA LYS A 46 -1.79 5.10 -16.76
C LYS A 46 -1.12 6.22 -17.54
N GLN A 47 -1.77 7.39 -17.65
CA GLN A 47 -1.23 8.55 -18.35
C GLN A 47 -0.35 9.45 -17.46
N GLY A 48 -0.18 9.10 -16.18
CA GLY A 48 0.57 9.91 -15.23
C GLY A 48 -0.04 11.29 -14.99
N LYS A 49 -1.36 11.43 -15.16
CA LYS A 49 -2.09 12.68 -14.89
C LYS A 49 -2.37 12.86 -13.41
N ASN A 50 -2.62 11.75 -12.71
CA ASN A 50 -2.87 11.72 -11.27
C ASN A 50 -1.84 10.83 -10.57
N LYS A 51 -1.52 11.18 -9.32
CA LYS A 51 -0.76 10.32 -8.42
C LYS A 51 -1.63 9.17 -7.90
N ILE A 52 -0.99 8.07 -7.50
CA ILE A 52 -1.65 6.95 -6.86
C ILE A 52 -2.14 7.38 -5.46
N PRO A 53 -3.43 7.22 -5.15
CA PRO A 53 -3.94 7.44 -3.80
C PRO A 53 -3.40 6.38 -2.83
N LEU A 54 -2.65 6.80 -1.82
CA LEU A 54 -2.03 5.90 -0.83
C LEU A 54 -3.08 5.13 0.01
N ASP A 55 -4.24 5.73 0.24
CA ASP A 55 -5.39 5.13 0.94
C ASP A 55 -5.99 3.94 0.18
N ARG A 56 -5.81 3.89 -1.14
CA ARG A 56 -6.42 2.86 -2.01
C ARG A 56 -5.43 1.86 -2.56
N VAL A 57 -4.16 1.94 -2.17
CA VAL A 57 -3.12 0.99 -2.61
C VAL A 57 -3.51 -0.47 -2.35
N PRO A 58 -4.07 -0.85 -1.19
CA PRO A 58 -4.46 -2.25 -0.95
C PRO A 58 -5.54 -2.75 -1.92
N SER A 59 -6.60 -1.95 -2.13
CA SER A 59 -7.70 -2.28 -3.04
C SER A 59 -7.24 -2.30 -4.49
N LEU A 60 -6.38 -1.35 -4.88
CA LEU A 60 -5.79 -1.30 -6.21
C LEU A 60 -4.86 -2.49 -6.47
N ALA A 61 -4.06 -2.89 -5.48
CA ALA A 61 -3.17 -4.04 -5.60
C ALA A 61 -3.95 -5.35 -5.75
N SER A 62 -5.06 -5.51 -5.02
CA SER A 62 -5.96 -6.65 -5.18
C SER A 62 -6.61 -6.67 -6.57
N ALA A 63 -7.09 -5.52 -7.06
CA ALA A 63 -7.70 -5.42 -8.39
C ALA A 63 -6.70 -5.70 -9.53
N LEU A 64 -5.46 -5.23 -9.37
CA LEU A 64 -4.32 -5.45 -10.28
C LEU A 64 -3.58 -6.77 -10.07
N GLU A 65 -4.02 -7.61 -9.14
CA GLU A 65 -3.39 -8.91 -8.81
C GLU A 65 -1.88 -8.78 -8.59
N CYS A 66 -1.46 -7.72 -7.90
CA CYS A 66 -0.05 -7.43 -7.62
C CYS A 66 0.23 -7.34 -6.11
N ASP A 67 1.51 -7.42 -5.75
CA ASP A 67 1.94 -7.27 -4.36
C ASP A 67 1.65 -5.83 -3.85
N PRO A 68 0.84 -5.67 -2.79
CA PRO A 68 0.52 -4.37 -2.21
C PRO A 68 1.75 -3.65 -1.66
N ALA A 69 2.77 -4.35 -1.15
CA ALA A 69 3.98 -3.73 -0.65
C ALA A 69 4.80 -3.10 -1.79
N TYR A 70 4.87 -3.79 -2.93
CA TYR A 70 5.53 -3.26 -4.12
C TYR A 70 4.79 -2.05 -4.70
N LEU A 71 3.46 -2.11 -4.78
CA LEU A 71 2.66 -0.98 -5.26
C LEU A 71 2.75 0.23 -4.32
N MET A 72 2.75 0.00 -3.00
CA MET A 72 2.91 1.06 -2.00
C MET A 72 4.26 1.77 -2.16
N ARG A 73 5.35 1.03 -2.33
CA ARG A 73 6.68 1.59 -2.57
C ARG A 73 6.70 2.55 -3.77
N LEU A 74 6.08 2.16 -4.88
CA LEU A 74 6.00 2.99 -6.09
C LEU A 74 5.12 4.23 -5.86
N ALA A 75 3.97 4.07 -5.20
CA ALA A 75 3.05 5.17 -4.89
C ALA A 75 3.67 6.21 -3.93
N MET A 76 4.51 5.77 -3.00
CA MET A 76 5.23 6.65 -2.08
C MET A 76 6.36 7.41 -2.75
N GLN A 77 7.09 6.76 -3.67
CA GLN A 77 8.09 7.44 -4.50
C GLN A 77 7.47 8.58 -5.32
N GLN A 78 6.27 8.35 -5.86
CA GLN A 78 5.49 9.35 -6.59
C GLN A 78 4.96 10.48 -5.70
N SER A 79 4.54 10.16 -4.47
CA SER A 79 3.85 11.12 -3.58
C SER A 79 4.80 11.99 -2.74
N VAL A 80 5.88 11.40 -2.24
CA VAL A 80 6.76 12.01 -1.22
C VAL A 80 8.20 12.17 -1.73
N GLY A 81 8.51 11.61 -2.91
CA GLY A 81 9.85 11.60 -3.50
C GLY A 81 10.70 10.40 -3.05
N ALA A 82 11.73 10.08 -3.83
CA ALA A 82 12.56 8.89 -3.65
C ALA A 82 13.25 8.81 -2.28
N THR A 83 13.67 9.96 -1.73
CA THR A 83 14.41 10.03 -0.45
C THR A 83 13.49 9.78 0.74
N ALA A 84 12.30 10.37 0.75
CA ALA A 84 11.32 10.15 1.81
C ALA A 84 10.72 8.74 1.74
N ALA A 85 10.47 8.22 0.53
CA ALA A 85 10.03 6.83 0.35
C ALA A 85 11.07 5.83 0.89
N ARG A 86 12.37 6.10 0.71
CA ARG A 86 13.45 5.27 1.28
C ARG A 86 13.41 5.26 2.81
N ALA A 87 13.31 6.43 3.43
CA ALA A 87 13.22 6.56 4.88
C ALA A 87 12.00 5.82 5.44
N ILE A 88 10.86 5.90 4.75
CA ILE A 88 9.64 5.21 5.14
C ILE A 88 9.79 3.68 5.02
N ILE A 89 10.40 3.17 3.94
CA ILE A 89 10.65 1.72 3.80
C ILE A 89 11.63 1.23 4.87
N ASP A 90 12.66 2.02 5.18
CA ASP A 90 13.64 1.69 6.22
C ASP A 90 13.03 1.73 7.63
N ILE A 91 12.01 2.58 7.85
CA ILE A 91 11.24 2.68 9.11
C ILE A 91 10.18 1.58 9.23
N LEU A 92 9.44 1.28 8.15
CA LEU A 92 8.32 0.33 8.18
C LEU A 92 8.75 -1.13 8.27
N ARG A 93 9.97 -1.49 7.85
CA ARG A 93 10.55 -2.85 7.96
C ARG A 93 9.59 -3.96 7.48
N GLU A 94 9.86 -5.22 7.85
CA GLU A 94 9.29 -6.44 7.26
C GLU A 94 7.76 -6.45 7.18
N PRO A 95 7.18 -7.08 6.13
CA PRO A 95 5.74 -7.24 6.01
C PRO A 95 5.20 -8.06 7.18
N ILE A 96 4.34 -7.41 7.97
CA ILE A 96 3.68 -7.99 9.14
C ILE A 96 2.59 -8.98 8.65
N SER A 97 2.60 -10.20 9.18
CA SER A 97 1.55 -11.19 8.85
C SER A 97 0.18 -10.72 9.35
N ASN A 98 -0.91 -11.27 8.76
CA ASN A 98 -2.27 -10.94 9.19
C ASN A 98 -2.49 -11.20 10.70
N ASN A 99 -1.86 -12.23 11.25
CA ASN A 99 -1.97 -12.58 12.67
C ASN A 99 -1.25 -11.56 13.56
N GLU A 100 -0.04 -11.15 13.19
CA GLU A 100 0.71 -10.11 13.91
C GLU A 100 0.01 -8.74 13.81
N ARG A 101 -0.64 -8.46 12.69
CA ARG A 101 -1.44 -7.25 12.52
C ARG A 101 -2.60 -7.18 13.52
N SER A 102 -3.27 -8.30 13.79
CA SER A 102 -4.33 -8.37 14.80
C SER A 102 -3.79 -8.12 16.21
N ILE A 103 -2.62 -8.69 16.54
CA ILE A 103 -1.97 -8.47 17.85
C ILE A 103 -1.60 -6.98 18.01
N LEU A 104 -1.05 -6.36 16.98
CA LEU A 104 -0.69 -4.94 17.00
C LEU A 104 -1.91 -4.02 17.08
N ALA A 105 -3.03 -4.37 16.45
CA ALA A 105 -4.27 -3.61 16.54
C ALA A 105 -4.78 -3.58 17.99
N GLU A 106 -4.78 -4.73 18.66
CA GLU A 106 -5.16 -4.85 20.08
C GLU A 106 -4.23 -4.02 20.98
N VAL A 107 -2.92 -4.09 20.75
CA VAL A 107 -1.96 -3.28 21.51
C VAL A 107 -2.24 -1.79 21.32
N ARG A 108 -2.50 -1.32 20.11
CA ARG A 108 -2.80 0.10 19.84
C ARG A 108 -4.09 0.56 20.52
N ASP A 109 -5.11 -0.29 20.55
CA ASP A 109 -6.38 -0.01 21.21
C ASP A 109 -6.18 0.15 22.73
N VAL A 110 -5.49 -0.82 23.36
CA VAL A 110 -5.16 -0.78 24.80
C VAL A 110 -4.28 0.41 25.16
N THR A 111 -3.45 0.88 24.23
CA THR A 111 -2.52 2.00 24.45
C THR A 111 -3.07 3.32 23.97
N CYS A 112 -4.32 3.40 23.51
CA CYS A 112 -4.93 4.61 22.94
C CYS A 112 -4.04 5.31 21.89
N ASP A 113 -3.44 4.54 20.97
CA ASP A 113 -2.49 5.04 19.96
C ASP A 113 -1.25 5.79 20.51
N THR A 114 -0.96 5.67 21.80
CA THR A 114 0.32 6.16 22.38
C THR A 114 1.46 5.23 21.97
N ASP A 115 2.72 5.69 22.08
CA ASP A 115 3.94 4.89 21.82
C ASP A 115 4.60 4.41 23.13
N PRO A 116 4.09 3.33 23.77
CA PRO A 116 4.67 2.82 25.01
C PRO A 116 5.93 2.00 24.75
N ARG A 117 6.95 2.26 25.57
CA ARG A 117 8.17 1.42 25.57
C ARG A 117 7.86 0.02 26.10
N LEU A 118 8.48 -0.99 25.50
CA LEU A 118 8.38 -2.38 25.96
C LEU A 118 9.09 -2.55 27.32
N THR A 119 8.33 -2.49 28.41
CA THR A 119 8.83 -2.72 29.77
C THR A 119 9.12 -4.20 30.04
N ALA A 120 9.90 -4.50 31.09
CA ALA A 120 10.15 -5.89 31.51
C ALA A 120 8.86 -6.65 31.84
N LYS A 121 7.86 -5.97 32.39
CA LYS A 121 6.54 -6.56 32.72
C LYS A 121 5.78 -6.95 31.45
N SER A 122 5.66 -6.05 30.48
CA SER A 122 4.95 -6.34 29.23
C SER A 122 5.69 -7.38 28.38
N ARG A 123 7.03 -7.38 28.39
CA ARG A 123 7.84 -8.43 27.76
C ARG A 123 7.55 -9.81 28.35
N ASN A 124 7.46 -9.93 29.68
CA ASN A 124 7.17 -11.20 30.34
C ASN A 124 5.74 -11.68 30.06
N ALA A 125 4.76 -10.77 30.04
CA ALA A 125 3.38 -11.09 29.69
C ALA A 125 3.28 -11.62 28.24
N LEU A 126 3.92 -10.96 27.28
CA LEU A 126 3.94 -11.42 25.89
C LEU A 126 4.60 -12.80 25.76
N ARG A 127 5.69 -13.05 26.49
CA ARG A 127 6.30 -14.39 26.52
C ARG A 127 5.37 -15.43 27.14
N GLN A 128 4.61 -15.12 28.18
CA GLN A 128 3.65 -16.09 28.73
C GLN A 128 2.51 -16.42 27.77
N VAL A 129 2.05 -15.45 26.97
CA VAL A 129 0.93 -15.64 26.05
C VAL A 129 1.36 -16.33 24.74
N PHE A 130 2.56 -16.03 24.24
CA PHE A 130 3.01 -16.47 22.92
C PHE A 130 4.21 -17.43 22.94
N ALA A 131 4.84 -17.70 24.08
CA ALA A 131 5.87 -18.75 24.14
C ALA A 131 5.24 -20.12 23.91
N LYS A 132 5.91 -20.92 23.08
CA LYS A 132 5.66 -22.35 22.97
C LYS A 132 6.36 -23.11 24.09
#